data_AF-A0A7X9PKR3-F1
#
_entry.id   AF-A0A7X9PKR3-F1
#
_cell.length_a   1.000
_cell.length_b   1.000
_cell.length_c   1.000
_cell.angle_alpha   90.00
_cell.angle_beta   90.00
_cell.angle_gamma   90.00
#
_symmetry.space_group_name_H-M   'P 1'
#
loop_
_entity.id
_entity.type
_entity.pdbx_description
1 polymer ?
#
loop_
_entity_poly.entity_id
_entity_poly.type
_entity_poly.pdbx_seq_one_letter_code
_entity_poly.pdbx_strand_id
1 'polypeptide(L)'
;MKYKGEFSIKNIQYKGANKFIINTFSSNKLFVLNIVNSTIEIEDSIEIQNVDINKIQGFNYINDDSIFVLLGTKYEDTALVLINIKGKVLRNNYLHNPSIYKMYSDYGFYPLLYFFNNLVYLNGIIPFPVYYVPFTRNKFASESFMEHKTPLVAFYDLKSDSLMFVDKIWYPFIKKDLFYPDNCRYISLSRTFDYNLLITYPYSLTFQIYDFKFRNIISKKLETELFDSIIPSVKPITDPLKSLDFKLRNVLVDDYTKQYYFFIGTSRTYEYKNILVITDNNFDILGETFFPKISSNVVFTKDYIYSFDYNYNTDSVIVDVFKKPIFHVESVDSIKNIMIRIKEKNEQMLGEEKCIKTTKNIENNSKFEYFRKLNIPDSSFFAICLYNNVCNSCYNYVLKNLSINYNYYKKYPIYLIIQGDNTNQIRYQLKMEGLSNFKRIYIDSLFQYERYDPYPEKSTRLVGVNKNKIFFDKNYLPGFQKDLFENLDSLLKNR
;
A
#
# COMPACT_ATOMS: atom_id res chain seq x y z
N MET A 1 -11.57 -16.65 -12.52
CA MET A 1 -12.17 -15.50 -13.25
C MET A 1 -11.07 -14.58 -13.78
N LYS A 2 -11.04 -14.21 -15.07
CA LYS A 2 -10.10 -13.18 -15.57
C LYS A 2 -10.57 -11.80 -15.13
N TYR A 3 -9.70 -11.02 -14.52
CA TYR A 3 -9.99 -9.71 -13.98
C TYR A 3 -8.68 -8.94 -13.75
N LYS A 4 -8.72 -7.61 -13.68
CA LYS A 4 -7.54 -6.81 -13.38
C LYS A 4 -7.85 -5.71 -12.40
N GLY A 5 -7.23 -5.79 -11.22
CA GLY A 5 -7.35 -4.79 -10.17
C GLY A 5 -7.70 -5.39 -8.81
N GLU A 6 -8.04 -4.49 -7.89
CA GLU A 6 -8.49 -4.84 -6.54
C GLU A 6 -9.92 -5.37 -6.58
N PHE A 7 -10.30 -6.14 -5.57
CA PHE A 7 -11.67 -6.63 -5.42
C PHE A 7 -12.02 -6.81 -3.94
N SER A 8 -13.32 -6.89 -3.67
CA SER A 8 -13.87 -7.27 -2.36
C SER A 8 -14.96 -8.30 -2.54
N ILE A 9 -15.06 -9.24 -1.60
CA ILE A 9 -15.99 -10.37 -1.69
C ILE A 9 -16.68 -10.65 -0.36
N LYS A 10 -17.95 -11.03 -0.41
CA LYS A 10 -18.78 -11.39 0.74
C LYS A 10 -19.61 -12.65 0.47
N ASN A 11 -19.96 -13.38 1.52
CA ASN A 11 -21.02 -14.40 1.47
C ASN A 11 -22.38 -13.70 1.50
N ILE A 12 -23.34 -14.20 0.73
CA ILE A 12 -24.72 -13.74 0.70
C ILE A 12 -25.68 -14.93 0.67
N GLN A 13 -26.91 -14.72 1.14
CA GLN A 13 -28.02 -15.55 0.68
C GLN A 13 -28.52 -14.97 -0.63
N TYR A 14 -28.66 -15.80 -1.66
CA TYR A 14 -29.19 -15.38 -2.95
C TYR A 14 -30.11 -16.46 -3.50
N LYS A 15 -31.38 -16.09 -3.74
CA LYS A 15 -32.42 -17.02 -4.25
C LYS A 15 -32.49 -18.33 -3.45
N GLY A 16 -32.32 -18.25 -2.12
CA GLY A 16 -32.38 -19.39 -1.21
C GLY A 16 -31.11 -20.24 -1.11
N ALA A 17 -29.99 -19.81 -1.71
CA ALA A 17 -28.70 -20.49 -1.63
C ALA A 17 -27.58 -19.57 -1.12
N ASN A 18 -26.62 -20.15 -0.40
CA ASN A 18 -25.37 -19.44 -0.09
C ASN A 18 -24.58 -19.20 -1.38
N LYS A 19 -24.29 -17.94 -1.67
CA LYS A 19 -23.51 -17.50 -2.83
C LYS A 19 -22.46 -16.49 -2.40
N PHE A 20 -21.59 -16.11 -3.31
CA PHE A 20 -20.64 -15.04 -3.07
C PHE A 20 -21.00 -13.84 -3.93
N ILE A 21 -20.72 -12.64 -3.44
CA ILE A 21 -20.85 -11.42 -4.22
C ILE A 21 -19.51 -10.71 -4.25
N ILE A 22 -19.07 -10.32 -5.44
CA ILE A 22 -17.80 -9.63 -5.66
C ILE A 22 -18.04 -8.23 -6.22
N ASN A 23 -17.31 -7.26 -5.67
CA ASN A 23 -17.14 -5.95 -6.26
C ASN A 23 -15.73 -5.85 -6.86
N THR A 24 -15.65 -5.45 -8.12
CA THR A 24 -14.40 -5.23 -8.84
C THR A 24 -13.97 -3.77 -8.87
N PHE A 25 -14.70 -2.86 -8.23
CA PHE A 25 -14.43 -1.40 -8.23
C PHE A 25 -14.28 -0.76 -9.62
N SER A 26 -14.63 -1.48 -10.68
CA SER A 26 -14.45 -1.06 -12.08
C SER A 26 -15.76 -0.67 -12.73
N SER A 27 -16.90 -0.94 -12.06
CA SER A 27 -18.25 -0.69 -12.56
C SER A 27 -19.20 -0.33 -11.43
N ASN A 28 -20.44 -0.01 -11.79
CA ASN A 28 -21.59 0.13 -10.89
C ASN A 28 -22.29 -1.22 -10.60
N LYS A 29 -21.63 -2.36 -10.87
CA LYS A 29 -22.21 -3.70 -10.71
C LYS A 29 -21.51 -4.48 -9.60
N LEU A 30 -22.30 -5.25 -8.87
CA LEU A 30 -21.82 -6.34 -8.04
C LEU A 30 -22.09 -7.66 -8.77
N PHE A 31 -21.14 -8.58 -8.81
CA PHE A 31 -21.31 -9.85 -9.49
C PHE A 31 -21.60 -10.96 -8.48
N VAL A 32 -22.66 -11.72 -8.71
CA VAL A 32 -22.96 -12.92 -7.93
C VAL A 32 -22.16 -14.06 -8.51
N LEU A 33 -21.36 -14.69 -7.66
CA LEU A 33 -20.49 -15.79 -8.01
C LEU A 33 -21.03 -17.10 -7.45
N ASN A 34 -20.91 -18.12 -8.29
CA ASN A 34 -21.01 -19.50 -7.89
C ASN A 34 -19.60 -20.12 -7.86
N ILE A 35 -19.34 -20.96 -6.86
CA ILE A 35 -18.06 -21.68 -6.76
C ILE A 35 -18.35 -23.17 -6.83
N VAL A 36 -17.94 -23.79 -7.93
CA VAL A 36 -18.11 -25.22 -8.18
C VAL A 36 -16.73 -25.82 -8.38
N ASN A 37 -16.33 -26.80 -7.56
CA ASN A 37 -15.02 -27.46 -7.64
C ASN A 37 -13.84 -26.46 -7.74
N SER A 38 -13.83 -25.45 -6.87
CA SER A 38 -12.82 -24.36 -6.87
C SER A 38 -12.76 -23.51 -8.14
N THR A 39 -13.75 -23.62 -9.03
CA THR A 39 -13.91 -22.77 -10.21
C THR A 39 -14.90 -21.67 -9.89
N ILE A 40 -14.54 -20.42 -10.23
CA ILE A 40 -15.39 -19.24 -10.05
C ILE A 40 -16.17 -18.98 -11.34
N GLU A 41 -17.49 -19.02 -11.23
CA GLU A 41 -18.43 -18.69 -12.30
C GLU A 41 -19.26 -17.47 -11.92
N ILE A 42 -19.48 -16.55 -12.86
CA ILE A 42 -20.44 -15.44 -12.66
C ILE A 42 -21.82 -15.98 -13.00
N GLU A 43 -22.68 -16.04 -11.99
CA GLU A 43 -24.06 -16.52 -12.12
C GLU A 43 -25.02 -15.38 -12.46
N ASP A 44 -24.79 -14.19 -11.89
CA ASP A 44 -25.68 -13.04 -12.04
C ASP A 44 -24.92 -11.73 -11.81
N SER A 45 -25.56 -10.60 -12.08
CA SER A 45 -25.04 -9.27 -11.73
C SER A 45 -26.13 -8.36 -11.18
N ILE A 46 -25.83 -7.68 -10.08
CA ILE A 46 -26.67 -6.67 -9.46
C ILE A 46 -26.16 -5.31 -9.95
N GLU A 47 -26.90 -4.71 -10.87
CA GLU A 47 -26.61 -3.38 -11.40
C GLU A 47 -27.39 -2.31 -10.63
N ILE A 48 -26.67 -1.32 -10.11
CA ILE A 48 -27.28 -0.24 -9.33
C ILE A 48 -27.99 0.73 -10.27
N GLN A 49 -29.31 0.88 -10.08
CA GLN A 49 -30.19 1.66 -10.95
C GLN A 49 -30.31 3.12 -10.50
N ASN A 50 -30.53 4.03 -11.47
CA ASN A 50 -30.90 5.43 -11.24
C ASN A 50 -29.89 6.26 -10.42
N VAL A 51 -28.60 6.14 -10.74
CA VAL A 51 -27.56 6.95 -10.07
C VAL A 51 -26.49 7.42 -11.07
N ASP A 52 -26.16 8.71 -11.03
CA ASP A 52 -25.13 9.37 -11.86
C ASP A 52 -23.70 9.00 -11.40
N ILE A 53 -23.34 7.72 -11.55
CA ILE A 53 -22.23 7.12 -10.80
C ILE A 53 -21.37 6.24 -11.69
N ASN A 54 -20.05 6.36 -11.49
CA ASN A 54 -19.07 5.66 -12.32
C ASN A 54 -18.66 4.30 -11.74
N LYS A 55 -18.48 4.17 -10.41
CA LYS A 55 -17.87 2.97 -9.78
C LYS A 55 -18.31 2.77 -8.31
N ILE A 56 -18.50 1.51 -7.91
CA ILE A 56 -18.68 1.12 -6.49
C ILE A 56 -17.32 1.17 -5.79
N GLN A 57 -17.23 1.87 -4.65
CA GLN A 57 -16.00 1.98 -3.83
C GLN A 57 -15.95 1.01 -2.65
N GLY A 58 -17.09 0.43 -2.27
CA GLY A 58 -17.18 -0.54 -1.20
C GLY A 58 -18.62 -0.99 -0.98
N PHE A 59 -18.83 -2.13 -0.34
CA PHE A 59 -20.17 -2.59 -0.01
C PHE A 59 -20.20 -3.46 1.25
N ASN A 60 -21.39 -3.63 1.83
CA ASN A 60 -21.71 -4.62 2.84
C ASN A 60 -23.11 -5.19 2.57
N TYR A 61 -23.25 -6.51 2.69
CA TYR A 61 -24.51 -7.22 2.57
C TYR A 61 -25.03 -7.56 3.97
N ILE A 62 -26.27 -7.18 4.26
CA ILE A 62 -26.98 -7.60 5.48
C ILE A 62 -28.01 -8.68 5.12
N ASN A 63 -28.85 -8.39 4.13
CA ASN A 63 -29.86 -9.28 3.59
C ASN A 63 -30.29 -8.79 2.18
N ASP A 64 -31.23 -9.51 1.56
CA ASP A 64 -31.69 -9.26 0.19
C ASP A 64 -32.33 -7.87 -0.02
N ASP A 65 -32.81 -7.22 1.04
CA ASP A 65 -33.36 -5.86 0.98
C ASP A 65 -32.42 -4.80 1.57
N SER A 66 -31.21 -5.21 1.98
CA SER A 66 -30.28 -4.33 2.70
C SER A 66 -28.84 -4.60 2.32
N ILE A 67 -28.46 -4.05 1.16
CA ILE A 67 -27.07 -3.98 0.69
C ILE A 67 -26.65 -2.52 0.74
N PHE A 68 -25.70 -2.21 1.62
CA PHE A 68 -25.10 -0.89 1.69
C PHE A 68 -23.96 -0.80 0.69
N VAL A 69 -23.98 0.24 -0.14
CA VAL A 69 -22.99 0.47 -1.16
C VAL A 69 -22.45 1.89 -1.02
N LEU A 70 -21.13 2.01 -1.00
CA LEU A 70 -20.44 3.29 -1.14
C LEU A 70 -20.16 3.55 -2.61
N LEU A 71 -20.54 4.73 -3.04
CA LEU A 71 -20.42 5.14 -4.43
C LEU A 71 -19.60 6.42 -4.51
N GLY A 72 -18.58 6.41 -5.38
CA GLY A 72 -17.86 7.62 -5.74
C GLY A 72 -18.69 8.43 -6.72
N THR A 73 -19.04 9.67 -6.36
CA THR A 73 -19.78 10.56 -7.27
C THR A 73 -18.80 11.38 -8.12
N LYS A 74 -19.30 11.99 -9.21
CA LYS A 74 -18.51 12.87 -10.09
C LYS A 74 -17.98 14.13 -9.38
N TYR A 75 -18.51 14.50 -8.21
CA TYR A 75 -18.27 15.78 -7.54
C TYR A 75 -17.48 15.65 -6.23
N GLU A 76 -16.63 14.62 -6.10
CA GLU A 76 -15.82 14.34 -4.89
C GLU A 76 -16.63 13.95 -3.65
N ASP A 77 -17.96 14.05 -3.67
CA ASP A 77 -18.81 13.53 -2.60
C ASP A 77 -18.91 11.99 -2.69
N THR A 78 -18.91 11.35 -1.53
CA THR A 78 -19.22 9.91 -1.42
C THR A 78 -20.67 9.74 -0.99
N ALA A 79 -21.41 8.94 -1.75
CA ALA A 79 -22.78 8.57 -1.42
C ALA A 79 -22.81 7.19 -0.77
N LEU A 80 -23.52 7.07 0.34
CA LEU A 80 -23.91 5.80 0.92
C LEU A 80 -25.34 5.49 0.47
N VAL A 81 -25.48 4.42 -0.30
CA VAL A 81 -26.73 3.99 -0.92
C VAL A 81 -27.15 2.66 -0.34
N LEU A 82 -28.41 2.56 0.04
CA LEU A 82 -29.07 1.30 0.36
C LEU A 82 -29.76 0.78 -0.89
N ILE A 83 -29.41 -0.42 -1.31
CA ILE A 83 -30.06 -1.13 -2.42
C ILE A 83 -30.61 -2.47 -1.95
N ASN A 84 -31.59 -2.98 -2.69
CA ASN A 84 -31.95 -4.40 -2.59
C ASN A 84 -31.15 -5.24 -3.59
N ILE A 85 -31.37 -6.55 -3.55
CA ILE A 85 -30.69 -7.55 -4.38
C ILE A 85 -30.97 -7.40 -5.89
N LYS A 86 -32.01 -6.65 -6.26
CA LYS A 86 -32.31 -6.30 -7.66
C LYS A 86 -31.58 -5.04 -8.12
N GLY A 87 -30.79 -4.41 -7.25
CA GLY A 87 -30.08 -3.16 -7.54
C GLY A 87 -30.97 -1.91 -7.49
N LYS A 88 -32.21 -2.03 -7.00
CA LYS A 88 -33.10 -0.89 -6.80
C LYS A 88 -32.63 -0.08 -5.59
N VAL A 89 -32.38 1.21 -5.80
CA VAL A 89 -32.07 2.16 -4.73
C VAL A 89 -33.30 2.35 -3.84
N LEU A 90 -33.13 2.08 -2.54
CA LEU A 90 -34.14 2.29 -1.51
C LEU A 90 -33.89 3.59 -0.74
N ARG A 91 -32.61 3.97 -0.58
CA ARG A 91 -32.19 5.20 0.10
C ARG A 91 -30.84 5.66 -0.46
N ASN A 92 -30.64 6.97 -0.56
CA ASN A 92 -29.39 7.58 -0.98
C ASN A 92 -29.04 8.72 -0.03
N ASN A 93 -27.88 8.64 0.62
CA ASN A 93 -27.43 9.64 1.58
C ASN A 93 -26.02 10.11 1.22
N TYR A 94 -25.84 11.42 1.11
CA TYR A 94 -24.53 12.02 0.84
C TYR A 94 -23.76 12.18 2.15
N LEU A 95 -22.54 11.65 2.20
CA LEU A 95 -21.69 11.70 3.39
C LEU A 95 -20.94 13.04 3.44
N HIS A 96 -21.65 14.13 3.71
CA HIS A 96 -21.06 15.48 3.81
C HIS A 96 -21.41 16.16 5.14
N ASN A 97 -20.40 16.65 5.87
CA ASN A 97 -20.56 17.40 7.12
C ASN A 97 -19.75 18.72 7.08
N PRO A 98 -20.31 19.82 6.53
CA PRO A 98 -19.57 21.05 6.23
C PRO A 98 -18.86 21.69 7.43
N SER A 99 -19.46 21.61 8.62
CA SER A 99 -18.93 22.28 9.82
C SER A 99 -17.61 21.67 10.27
N ILE A 100 -17.47 20.36 10.16
CA ILE A 100 -16.25 19.64 10.53
C ILE A 100 -15.15 19.86 9.48
N TYR A 101 -15.49 19.83 8.19
CA TYR A 101 -14.55 20.16 7.12
C TYR A 101 -13.97 21.57 7.31
N LYS A 102 -14.83 22.55 7.65
CA LYS A 102 -14.42 23.93 7.92
C LYS A 102 -13.53 24.04 9.17
N MET A 103 -13.87 23.33 10.25
CA MET A 103 -13.06 23.37 11.48
C MET A 103 -11.62 22.92 11.21
N TYR A 104 -11.43 21.86 10.42
CA TYR A 104 -10.09 21.35 10.12
C TYR A 104 -9.37 22.16 9.04
N SER A 105 -10.10 22.72 8.07
CA SER A 105 -9.51 23.56 7.02
C SER A 105 -8.72 24.74 7.57
N ASP A 106 -9.18 25.31 8.68
CA ASP A 106 -8.52 26.42 9.38
C ASP A 106 -7.13 26.01 9.93
N TYR A 107 -6.90 24.72 10.19
CA TYR A 107 -5.61 24.18 10.61
C TYR A 107 -4.72 23.71 9.44
N GLY A 108 -5.19 23.87 8.20
CA GLY A 108 -4.44 23.49 7.00
C GLY A 108 -4.50 22.01 6.66
N PHE A 109 -5.50 21.27 7.16
CA PHE A 109 -5.78 19.88 6.78
C PHE A 109 -7.28 19.61 6.70
N TYR A 110 -7.70 18.71 5.81
CA TYR A 110 -9.10 18.36 5.56
C TYR A 110 -9.30 16.89 5.90
N PRO A 111 -10.31 16.53 6.73
CA PRO A 111 -10.67 15.14 6.93
C PRO A 111 -11.19 14.58 5.62
N LEU A 112 -10.98 13.30 5.38
CA LEU A 112 -11.56 12.56 4.27
C LEU A 112 -11.94 11.19 4.83
N LEU A 113 -13.09 10.68 4.43
CA LEU A 113 -13.50 9.33 4.79
C LEU A 113 -12.72 8.36 3.91
N TYR A 114 -11.97 7.45 4.52
CA TYR A 114 -11.24 6.42 3.80
C TYR A 114 -12.12 5.19 3.60
N PHE A 115 -12.11 4.63 2.41
CA PHE A 115 -12.89 3.45 2.08
C PHE A 115 -11.94 2.30 1.77
N PHE A 116 -11.85 1.32 2.66
CA PHE A 116 -11.27 0.03 2.32
C PHE A 116 -12.35 -0.92 1.84
N ASN A 117 -11.91 -1.89 1.04
CA ASN A 117 -12.65 -2.93 0.33
C ASN A 117 -13.85 -3.57 1.07
N ASN A 118 -14.01 -3.43 2.38
CA ASN A 118 -15.17 -3.92 3.12
C ASN A 118 -15.75 -2.83 4.04
N LEU A 119 -17.01 -2.47 3.83
CA LEU A 119 -17.79 -1.69 4.80
C LEU A 119 -18.05 -2.53 6.05
N VAL A 120 -17.96 -1.93 7.24
CA VAL A 120 -18.37 -2.55 8.51
C VAL A 120 -19.78 -2.08 8.86
N TYR A 121 -20.59 -2.99 9.40
CA TYR A 121 -21.94 -2.68 9.87
C TYR A 121 -22.09 -3.09 11.34
N LEU A 122 -22.58 -2.16 12.17
CA LEU A 122 -22.68 -2.26 13.62
C LEU A 122 -24.10 -1.86 14.06
N ASN A 123 -25.09 -2.73 13.79
CA ASN A 123 -26.48 -2.56 14.24
C ASN A 123 -27.05 -1.15 14.04
N GLY A 124 -27.03 -0.65 12.81
CA GLY A 124 -27.53 0.68 12.46
C GLY A 124 -26.45 1.74 12.33
N ILE A 125 -25.19 1.42 12.65
CA ILE A 125 -24.05 2.33 12.52
C ILE A 125 -23.07 1.78 11.47
N ILE A 126 -22.59 2.67 10.60
CA ILE A 126 -21.52 2.39 9.64
C ILE A 126 -20.32 3.26 10.01
N PRO A 127 -19.24 2.68 10.56
CA PRO A 127 -18.05 3.44 10.87
C PRO A 127 -17.14 3.58 9.65
N PHE A 128 -16.49 4.73 9.57
CA PHE A 128 -15.52 5.09 8.53
C PHE A 128 -14.20 5.48 9.17
N PRO A 129 -13.06 4.94 8.70
CA PRO A 129 -11.77 5.53 8.99
C PRO A 129 -11.71 6.96 8.44
N VAL A 130 -11.08 7.87 9.17
CA VAL A 130 -10.86 9.25 8.78
C VAL A 130 -9.36 9.44 8.55
N TYR A 131 -9.00 10.07 7.43
CA TYR A 131 -7.65 10.50 7.12
C TYR A 131 -7.62 12.00 6.84
N TYR A 132 -6.45 12.64 6.92
CA TYR A 132 -6.32 14.09 6.81
C TYR A 132 -5.34 14.49 5.70
N VAL A 133 -5.72 15.45 4.86
CA VAL A 133 -4.93 15.94 3.70
C VAL A 133 -4.89 17.48 3.67
N PRO A 134 -3.75 18.14 3.40
CA PRO A 134 -2.42 17.56 3.26
C PRO A 134 -1.81 17.26 4.63
N PHE A 135 -1.66 15.98 4.95
CA PHE A 135 -0.52 15.60 5.77
C PHE A 135 0.71 15.56 4.86
N THR A 136 1.49 16.65 4.86
CA THR A 136 2.79 16.64 4.18
C THR A 136 3.61 15.45 4.68
N ARG A 137 4.29 14.75 3.76
CA ARG A 137 5.25 13.68 4.08
C ARG A 137 6.13 14.14 5.23
N ASN A 138 6.27 13.31 6.28
CA ASN A 138 7.05 13.55 7.50
C ASN A 138 6.41 14.38 8.64
N LYS A 139 5.14 14.81 8.57
CA LYS A 139 4.49 15.52 9.72
C LYS A 139 3.68 14.63 10.66
N PHE A 140 3.52 13.35 10.34
CA PHE A 140 2.86 12.40 11.25
C PHE A 140 3.75 12.15 12.47
N ALA A 141 3.17 12.15 13.67
CA ALA A 141 3.88 12.20 14.96
C ALA A 141 4.66 13.50 15.26
N SER A 142 4.50 14.56 14.46
CA SER A 142 5.02 15.90 14.80
C SER A 142 4.28 16.50 16.00
N GLU A 143 4.88 17.50 16.64
CA GLU A 143 4.25 18.24 17.74
C GLU A 143 2.87 18.80 17.37
N SER A 144 2.80 19.48 16.22
CA SER A 144 1.53 19.98 15.68
C SER A 144 0.49 18.85 15.51
N PHE A 145 0.89 17.66 15.08
CA PHE A 145 -0.06 16.54 14.95
C PHE A 145 -0.56 16.02 16.29
N MET A 146 0.34 15.91 17.29
CA MET A 146 -0.02 15.39 18.61
C MET A 146 -0.93 16.35 19.40
N GLU A 147 -0.81 17.66 19.18
CA GLU A 147 -1.65 18.68 19.84
C GLU A 147 -3.11 18.65 19.38
N HIS A 148 -3.36 18.38 18.09
CA HIS A 148 -4.68 18.59 17.48
C HIS A 148 -5.64 17.42 17.64
N LYS A 149 -5.22 16.30 18.25
CA LYS A 149 -6.11 15.22 18.70
C LYS A 149 -7.16 14.81 17.64
N THR A 150 -6.69 14.59 16.41
CA THR A 150 -7.53 14.40 15.24
C THR A 150 -8.34 13.09 15.30
N PRO A 151 -9.67 13.12 15.17
CA PRO A 151 -10.53 11.95 15.07
C PRO A 151 -10.13 10.99 13.95
N LEU A 152 -10.05 9.71 14.26
CA LEU A 152 -9.73 8.63 13.34
C LEU A 152 -10.94 7.93 12.77
N VAL A 153 -12.10 8.15 13.38
CA VAL A 153 -13.32 7.43 13.04
C VAL A 153 -14.48 8.41 12.97
N ALA A 154 -15.31 8.24 11.94
CA ALA A 154 -16.62 8.85 11.85
C ALA A 154 -17.69 7.74 11.83
N PHE A 155 -18.83 8.00 12.47
CA PHE A 155 -20.00 7.12 12.48
C PHE A 155 -21.08 7.75 11.64
N TYR A 156 -21.61 6.98 10.69
CA TYR A 156 -22.87 7.28 10.06
C TYR A 156 -23.97 6.46 10.73
N ASP A 157 -24.90 7.13 11.39
CA ASP A 157 -26.05 6.53 12.05
C ASP A 157 -27.25 6.50 11.08
N LEU A 158 -27.67 5.29 10.71
CA LEU A 158 -28.78 5.06 9.79
C LEU A 158 -30.12 5.59 10.32
N LYS A 159 -30.30 5.64 11.64
CA LYS A 159 -31.54 6.08 12.29
C LYS A 159 -31.68 7.60 12.24
N SER A 160 -30.61 8.32 12.59
CA SER A 160 -30.60 9.79 12.61
C SER A 160 -30.23 10.43 11.28
N ASP A 161 -29.76 9.64 10.31
CA ASP A 161 -29.25 10.13 9.02
C ASP A 161 -28.10 11.14 9.19
N SER A 162 -27.19 10.86 10.12
CA SER A 162 -26.16 11.82 10.49
C SER A 162 -24.78 11.19 10.51
N LEU A 163 -23.81 11.95 9.98
CA LEU A 163 -22.39 11.64 10.07
C LEU A 163 -21.78 12.40 11.25
N MET A 164 -21.25 11.68 12.23
CA MET A 164 -20.61 12.22 13.43
C MET A 164 -19.15 11.76 13.52
N PHE A 165 -18.24 12.69 13.80
CA PHE A 165 -16.84 12.35 14.06
C PHE A 165 -16.64 12.03 15.54
N VAL A 166 -15.86 11.00 15.84
CA VAL A 166 -15.67 10.53 17.21
C VAL A 166 -14.40 11.15 17.80
N ASP A 167 -14.58 12.15 18.65
CA ASP A 167 -13.51 12.94 19.28
C ASP A 167 -12.63 12.15 20.27
N LYS A 168 -13.14 11.09 20.89
CA LYS A 168 -12.38 10.16 21.75
C LYS A 168 -11.43 9.23 20.94
N ILE A 169 -11.72 9.13 19.65
CA ILE A 169 -11.11 8.45 18.53
C ILE A 169 -9.74 8.88 18.01
N TRP A 170 -8.68 9.20 18.75
CA TRP A 170 -7.43 9.67 18.11
C TRP A 170 -6.33 8.62 18.01
N TYR A 171 -5.25 8.93 17.28
CA TYR A 171 -4.05 8.09 17.17
C TYR A 171 -3.42 7.78 18.54
N PRO A 172 -3.59 6.55 19.07
CA PRO A 172 -3.00 6.18 20.34
C PRO A 172 -1.58 5.63 20.13
N PHE A 173 -0.78 5.55 21.20
CA PHE A 173 0.51 4.84 21.20
C PHE A 173 1.61 5.37 20.26
N ILE A 174 1.39 6.52 19.62
CA ILE A 174 2.40 7.24 18.86
C ILE A 174 3.30 8.02 19.82
N LYS A 175 4.62 7.91 19.64
CA LYS A 175 5.60 8.70 20.39
C LYS A 175 6.05 9.88 19.54
N LYS A 176 6.17 11.05 20.19
CA LYS A 176 6.71 12.27 19.59
C LYS A 176 8.10 11.99 18.98
N ASP A 177 8.38 12.59 17.82
CA ASP A 177 9.68 12.58 17.14
C ASP A 177 10.18 11.20 16.65
N LEU A 178 9.32 10.17 16.62
CA LEU A 178 9.60 8.91 15.92
C LEU A 178 9.07 8.93 14.49
N PHE A 179 9.81 8.26 13.58
CA PHE A 179 9.36 8.14 12.20
C PHE A 179 8.39 6.97 12.05
N TYR A 180 7.18 7.27 11.56
CA TYR A 180 6.23 6.26 11.10
C TYR A 180 5.92 6.51 9.61
N PRO A 181 5.94 5.48 8.76
CA PRO A 181 5.55 5.58 7.36
C PRO A 181 4.15 6.17 7.15
N ASP A 182 3.93 6.84 6.02
CA ASP A 182 2.61 7.40 5.67
C ASP A 182 1.49 6.35 5.69
N ASN A 183 1.80 5.09 5.35
CA ASN A 183 0.83 4.01 5.38
C ASN A 183 0.42 3.56 6.80
N CYS A 184 1.04 4.12 7.85
CA CYS A 184 0.69 3.91 9.25
C CYS A 184 -0.47 4.79 9.71
N ARG A 185 -0.89 5.74 8.88
CA ARG A 185 -2.08 6.57 9.12
C ARG A 185 -3.38 5.80 8.98
N TYR A 186 -3.35 4.70 8.22
CA TYR A 186 -4.54 3.91 7.90
C TYR A 186 -4.83 2.90 9.00
N ILE A 187 -5.93 3.11 9.72
CA ILE A 187 -6.46 2.13 10.67
C ILE A 187 -7.32 1.10 9.95
N SER A 188 -7.44 -0.08 10.57
CA SER A 188 -8.39 -1.11 10.13
C SER A 188 -9.55 -1.14 11.12
N LEU A 189 -10.77 -1.21 10.58
CA LEU A 189 -12.00 -1.32 11.34
C LEU A 189 -12.61 -2.70 11.15
N SER A 190 -13.07 -3.29 12.24
CA SER A 190 -13.80 -4.55 12.27
C SER A 190 -14.86 -4.49 13.37
N ARG A 191 -15.60 -5.58 13.60
CA ARG A 191 -16.58 -5.65 14.70
C ARG A 191 -16.21 -6.70 15.72
N THR A 192 -16.62 -6.48 16.97
CA THR A 192 -16.67 -7.55 17.95
C THR A 192 -17.91 -8.43 17.73
N PHE A 193 -18.02 -9.57 18.44
CA PHE A 193 -19.21 -10.42 18.37
C PHE A 193 -20.44 -9.77 19.00
N ASP A 194 -20.24 -8.80 19.89
CA ASP A 194 -21.30 -7.97 20.49
C ASP A 194 -21.59 -6.70 19.68
N TYR A 195 -21.11 -6.63 18.43
CA TYR A 195 -21.29 -5.49 17.52
C TYR A 195 -20.71 -4.16 18.02
N ASN A 196 -19.69 -4.20 18.89
CA ASN A 196 -18.84 -3.05 19.16
C ASN A 196 -17.80 -2.86 18.05
N LEU A 197 -17.25 -1.65 17.93
CA LEU A 197 -16.25 -1.36 16.91
C LEU A 197 -14.87 -1.79 17.39
N LEU A 198 -14.23 -2.68 16.65
CA LEU A 198 -12.83 -3.07 16.83
C LEU A 198 -11.94 -2.21 15.94
N ILE A 199 -10.97 -1.52 16.54
CA ILE A 199 -10.08 -0.56 15.89
C ILE A 199 -8.65 -1.05 16.03
N THR A 200 -8.02 -1.36 14.91
CA THR A 200 -6.64 -1.83 14.88
C THR A 200 -5.71 -0.84 14.21
N TYR A 201 -4.51 -0.73 14.77
CA TYR A 201 -3.50 0.22 14.37
C TYR A 201 -2.34 -0.51 13.70
N PRO A 202 -1.89 -0.07 12.52
CA PRO A 202 -0.82 -0.75 11.82
C PRO A 202 0.51 -0.78 12.57
N TYR A 203 0.70 0.14 13.51
CA TYR A 203 1.92 0.34 14.28
C TYR A 203 1.81 -0.16 15.74
N SER A 204 0.74 -0.88 16.11
CA SER A 204 0.55 -1.35 17.49
C SER A 204 -0.14 -2.72 17.56
N LEU A 205 0.35 -3.57 18.47
CA LEU A 205 -0.36 -4.80 18.88
C LEU A 205 -1.47 -4.51 19.90
N THR A 206 -1.50 -3.29 20.45
CA THR A 206 -2.63 -2.82 21.24
C THR A 206 -3.69 -2.26 20.30
N PHE A 207 -4.89 -2.78 20.41
CA PHE A 207 -6.07 -2.35 19.68
C PHE A 207 -7.14 -1.84 20.66
N GLN A 208 -8.14 -1.16 20.11
CA GLN A 208 -9.19 -0.55 20.90
C GLN A 208 -10.56 -1.07 20.49
N ILE A 209 -11.44 -1.21 21.46
CA ILE A 209 -12.85 -1.52 21.26
C ILE A 209 -13.62 -0.30 21.72
N TYR A 210 -14.38 0.32 20.82
CA TYR A 210 -15.34 1.34 21.18
C TYR A 210 -16.65 0.69 21.55
N ASP A 211 -16.98 0.73 22.84
CA ASP A 211 -18.22 0.19 23.37
C ASP A 211 -19.35 1.20 23.15
N PHE A 212 -20.34 0.84 22.33
CA PHE A 212 -21.45 1.74 22.03
C PHE A 212 -22.41 1.93 23.21
N LYS A 213 -22.54 0.92 24.08
CA LYS A 213 -23.45 0.95 25.23
C LYS A 213 -22.94 1.92 26.30
N PHE A 214 -21.64 1.85 26.61
CA PHE A 214 -21.02 2.69 27.64
C PHE A 214 -20.30 3.92 27.10
N ARG A 215 -20.17 4.05 25.77
CA ARG A 215 -19.50 5.17 25.08
C ARG A 215 -18.07 5.39 25.58
N ASN A 216 -17.38 4.30 25.85
CA ASN A 216 -16.00 4.29 26.34
C ASN A 216 -15.10 3.45 25.41
N ILE A 217 -13.79 3.53 25.67
CA ILE A 217 -12.78 2.82 24.92
C ILE A 217 -12.16 1.77 25.83
N ILE A 218 -12.18 0.52 25.39
CA ILE A 218 -11.52 -0.60 26.05
C ILE A 218 -10.25 -0.90 25.24
N SER A 219 -9.08 -0.85 25.87
CA SER A 219 -7.82 -1.21 25.23
C SER A 219 -7.49 -2.67 25.52
N LYS A 220 -7.06 -3.40 24.49
CA LYS A 220 -6.65 -4.80 24.56
C LYS A 220 -5.33 -4.96 23.80
N LYS A 221 -4.49 -5.88 24.24
CA LYS A 221 -3.21 -6.18 23.60
C LYS A 221 -3.25 -7.59 23.02
N LEU A 222 -2.80 -7.74 21.78
CA LEU A 222 -2.52 -9.05 21.20
C LEU A 222 -1.16 -9.54 21.73
N GLU A 223 -1.18 -10.50 22.65
CA GLU A 223 0.02 -11.02 23.31
C GLU A 223 0.63 -12.19 22.53
N THR A 224 1.19 -11.89 21.36
CA THR A 224 1.93 -12.89 20.55
C THR A 224 3.30 -13.19 21.16
N GLU A 225 3.69 -14.47 21.13
CA GLU A 225 5.03 -14.88 21.54
C GLU A 225 6.08 -14.64 20.45
N LEU A 226 5.67 -14.31 19.21
CA LEU A 226 6.56 -14.19 18.06
C LEU A 226 7.42 -12.93 18.09
N PHE A 227 6.88 -11.82 18.59
CA PHE A 227 7.57 -10.54 18.70
C PHE A 227 6.89 -9.62 19.71
N ASP A 228 7.68 -8.87 20.48
CA ASP A 228 7.17 -8.09 21.61
C ASP A 228 6.52 -6.76 21.21
N SER A 229 6.86 -6.22 20.03
CA SER A 229 6.32 -4.96 19.53
C SER A 229 6.49 -4.76 18.03
N ILE A 230 5.63 -3.90 17.46
CA ILE A 230 5.80 -3.33 16.13
C ILE A 230 6.74 -2.12 16.28
N ILE A 231 8.06 -2.31 16.13
CA ILE A 231 9.05 -1.25 16.41
C ILE A 231 9.10 -0.22 15.29
N PRO A 232 8.78 1.07 15.53
CA PRO A 232 9.09 2.17 14.61
C PRO A 232 10.59 2.49 14.63
N SER A 233 11.13 2.84 13.47
CA SER A 233 12.54 3.24 13.36
C SER A 233 12.82 4.60 14.02
N VAL A 234 13.95 4.68 14.70
CA VAL A 234 14.44 5.88 15.42
C VAL A 234 14.95 6.96 14.45
N LYS A 235 15.11 6.65 13.15
CA LYS A 235 15.55 7.62 12.13
C LYS A 235 14.78 7.44 10.82
N PRO A 236 14.61 8.49 10.00
CA PRO A 236 14.10 8.34 8.64
C PRO A 236 14.99 7.36 7.87
N ILE A 237 14.47 6.17 7.58
CA ILE A 237 15.15 5.25 6.68
C ILE A 237 14.79 5.70 5.27
N THR A 238 15.79 5.75 4.39
CA THR A 238 15.63 6.10 2.96
C THR A 238 14.61 5.22 2.22
N ASP A 239 14.22 4.10 2.82
CA ASP A 239 13.12 3.25 2.41
C ASP A 239 12.08 3.18 3.56
N PRO A 240 10.91 3.85 3.44
CA PRO A 240 9.85 3.77 4.44
C PRO A 240 9.27 2.35 4.61
N LEU A 241 9.59 1.40 3.73
CA LEU A 241 9.22 -0.02 3.88
C LEU A 241 10.20 -0.79 4.79
N LYS A 242 11.28 -0.16 5.25
CA LYS A 242 12.25 -0.72 6.22
C LYS A 242 12.05 -0.22 7.64
N SER A 243 11.14 0.73 7.88
CA SER A 243 11.05 1.40 9.19
C SER A 243 10.12 0.72 10.20
N LEU A 244 9.45 -0.36 9.81
CA LEU A 244 8.68 -1.23 10.69
C LEU A 244 8.99 -2.68 10.35
N ASP A 245 9.40 -3.48 11.34
CA ASP A 245 9.63 -4.92 11.14
C ASP A 245 8.32 -5.68 10.89
N PHE A 246 7.23 -5.21 11.51
CA PHE A 246 5.90 -5.79 11.43
C PHE A 246 4.86 -4.69 11.27
N LYS A 247 3.73 -4.99 10.64
CA LYS A 247 2.61 -4.06 10.47
C LYS A 247 1.30 -4.82 10.53
N LEU A 248 0.43 -4.48 11.47
CA LEU A 248 -0.92 -5.04 11.50
C LEU A 248 -1.69 -4.53 10.26
N ARG A 249 -2.20 -5.44 9.44
CA ARG A 249 -2.87 -5.09 8.18
C ARG A 249 -4.38 -5.04 8.35
N ASN A 250 -4.96 -6.14 8.80
CA ASN A 250 -6.41 -6.27 8.93
C ASN A 250 -6.77 -7.36 9.94
N VAL A 251 -8.02 -7.29 10.40
CA VAL A 251 -8.63 -8.32 11.25
C VAL A 251 -9.88 -8.81 10.57
N LEU A 252 -9.96 -10.12 10.33
CA LEU A 252 -11.17 -10.77 9.85
C LEU A 252 -11.91 -11.44 11.00
N VAL A 253 -13.24 -11.47 10.91
CA VAL A 253 -14.12 -12.02 11.94
C VAL A 253 -14.83 -13.25 11.38
N ASP A 254 -14.71 -14.37 12.08
CA ASP A 254 -15.42 -15.61 11.76
C ASP A 254 -16.58 -15.84 12.73
N ASP A 255 -17.80 -15.57 12.28
CA ASP A 255 -18.99 -15.72 13.12
C ASP A 255 -19.34 -17.17 13.45
N TYR A 256 -18.89 -18.13 12.65
CA TYR A 256 -19.23 -19.54 12.79
C TYR A 256 -18.41 -20.21 13.89
N THR A 257 -17.14 -19.83 14.03
CA THR A 257 -16.25 -20.35 15.08
C THR A 257 -16.05 -19.38 16.24
N LYS A 258 -16.55 -18.15 16.12
CA LYS A 258 -16.33 -17.05 17.08
C LYS A 258 -14.85 -16.73 17.28
N GLN A 259 -14.13 -16.58 16.18
CA GLN A 259 -12.69 -16.33 16.15
C GLN A 259 -12.32 -15.06 15.39
N TYR A 260 -11.18 -14.46 15.75
CA TYR A 260 -10.56 -13.36 15.02
C TYR A 260 -9.28 -13.82 14.32
N TYR A 261 -9.06 -13.32 13.11
CA TYR A 261 -7.90 -13.63 12.28
C TYR A 261 -7.12 -12.32 12.05
N PHE A 262 -6.04 -12.12 12.80
CA PHE A 262 -5.17 -10.96 12.72
C PHE A 262 -4.06 -11.22 11.69
N PHE A 263 -4.06 -10.44 10.61
CA PHE A 263 -3.02 -10.50 9.59
C PHE A 263 -1.96 -9.44 9.86
N ILE A 264 -0.72 -9.89 10.05
CA ILE A 264 0.42 -9.04 10.36
C ILE A 264 1.41 -9.18 9.20
N GLY A 265 1.60 -8.10 8.45
CA GLY A 265 2.59 -8.06 7.39
C GLY A 265 3.99 -7.84 7.95
N THR A 266 4.99 -8.50 7.38
CA THR A 266 6.39 -8.31 7.73
C THR A 266 7.06 -7.34 6.76
N SER A 267 8.20 -6.78 7.19
CA SER A 267 9.03 -5.91 6.37
C SER A 267 9.72 -6.67 5.23
N ARG A 268 10.44 -5.93 4.38
CA ARG A 268 11.29 -6.53 3.33
C ARG A 268 12.35 -7.47 3.89
N THR A 269 12.83 -7.22 5.11
CA THR A 269 13.80 -8.07 5.81
C THR A 269 13.30 -9.51 5.93
N TYR A 270 11.98 -9.68 5.94
CA TYR A 270 11.30 -10.96 6.02
C TYR A 270 10.55 -11.29 4.71
N GLU A 271 10.99 -10.76 3.57
CA GLU A 271 10.41 -11.01 2.23
C GLU A 271 8.91 -10.60 2.08
N TYR A 272 8.42 -9.63 2.86
CA TYR A 272 7.03 -9.14 2.81
C TYR A 272 5.97 -10.23 3.03
N LYS A 273 6.28 -11.15 3.93
CA LYS A 273 5.41 -12.30 4.25
C LYS A 273 4.36 -11.88 5.28
N ASN A 274 3.37 -12.73 5.50
CA ASN A 274 2.33 -12.49 6.49
C ASN A 274 2.51 -13.47 7.66
N ILE A 275 2.22 -12.99 8.85
CA ILE A 275 1.93 -13.79 10.04
C ILE A 275 0.41 -13.74 10.22
N LEU A 276 -0.18 -14.87 10.55
CA LEU A 276 -1.58 -14.98 10.95
C LEU A 276 -1.63 -15.39 12.41
N VAL A 277 -2.31 -14.58 13.22
CA VAL A 277 -2.64 -14.89 14.61
C VAL A 277 -4.14 -15.11 14.71
N ILE A 278 -4.55 -16.27 15.20
CA ILE A 278 -5.95 -16.63 15.40
C ILE A 278 -6.25 -16.53 16.90
N THR A 279 -7.32 -15.84 17.26
CA THR A 279 -7.77 -15.73 18.64
C THR A 279 -9.20 -16.20 18.80
N ASP A 280 -9.60 -16.50 20.03
CA ASP A 280 -11.00 -16.68 20.41
C ASP A 280 -11.73 -15.32 20.51
N ASN A 281 -12.95 -15.34 21.06
CA ASN A 281 -13.78 -14.16 21.27
C ASN A 281 -13.28 -13.21 22.37
N ASN A 282 -12.41 -13.68 23.27
CA ASN A 282 -11.79 -12.89 24.33
C ASN A 282 -10.42 -12.32 23.95
N PHE A 283 -9.97 -12.62 22.72
CA PHE A 283 -8.67 -12.29 22.15
C PHE A 283 -7.51 -13.12 22.71
N ASP A 284 -7.81 -14.29 23.31
CA ASP A 284 -6.80 -15.27 23.70
C ASP A 284 -6.31 -16.02 22.46
N ILE A 285 -5.00 -16.17 22.30
CA ILE A 285 -4.39 -16.77 21.11
C ILE A 285 -4.66 -18.28 21.09
N LEU A 286 -5.27 -18.74 20.00
CA LEU A 286 -5.53 -20.15 19.71
C LEU A 286 -4.45 -20.77 18.83
N GLY A 287 -3.75 -19.95 18.04
CA GLY A 287 -2.69 -20.42 17.17
C GLY A 287 -2.08 -19.32 16.32
N GLU A 288 -0.85 -19.55 15.90
CA GLU A 288 -0.08 -18.64 15.07
C GLU A 288 0.57 -19.42 13.92
N THR A 289 0.72 -18.77 12.78
CA THR A 289 1.47 -19.33 11.65
C THR A 289 2.17 -18.23 10.88
N PHE A 290 3.34 -18.56 10.36
CA PHE A 290 4.06 -17.71 9.43
C PHE A 290 3.90 -18.25 8.03
N PHE A 291 3.63 -17.37 7.07
CA PHE A 291 3.20 -17.75 5.71
C PHE A 291 1.86 -18.51 5.69
N PRO A 292 0.77 -17.90 6.19
CA PRO A 292 -0.54 -18.51 6.07
C PRO A 292 -0.84 -18.82 4.60
N LYS A 293 -1.39 -20.01 4.34
CA LYS A 293 -1.91 -20.38 3.01
C LYS A 293 -3.18 -19.61 2.64
N ILE A 294 -3.78 -18.91 3.60
CA ILE A 294 -4.95 -18.06 3.39
C ILE A 294 -4.50 -16.62 3.09
N SER A 295 -5.22 -15.97 2.18
CA SER A 295 -5.04 -14.58 1.81
C SER A 295 -5.71 -13.64 2.81
N SER A 296 -5.58 -12.33 2.58
CA SER A 296 -6.31 -11.31 3.33
C SER A 296 -7.76 -11.11 2.88
N ASN A 297 -8.17 -11.67 1.74
CA ASN A 297 -9.53 -11.61 1.20
C ASN A 297 -10.21 -12.97 1.39
N VAL A 298 -10.83 -13.16 2.55
CA VAL A 298 -11.40 -14.44 2.95
C VAL A 298 -12.89 -14.33 3.19
N VAL A 299 -13.61 -15.39 2.84
CA VAL A 299 -15.00 -15.60 3.20
C VAL A 299 -15.12 -16.86 4.04
N PHE A 300 -15.66 -16.71 5.25
CA PHE A 300 -15.95 -17.82 6.14
C PHE A 300 -17.34 -18.38 5.87
N THR A 301 -17.45 -19.71 5.84
CA THR A 301 -18.72 -20.43 5.94
C THR A 301 -18.69 -21.34 7.17
N LYS A 302 -19.78 -22.06 7.45
CA LYS A 302 -19.83 -22.99 8.58
C LYS A 302 -18.68 -24.00 8.55
N ASP A 303 -18.42 -24.58 7.38
CA ASP A 303 -17.52 -25.73 7.24
C ASP A 303 -16.21 -25.39 6.50
N TYR A 304 -16.14 -24.25 5.82
CA TYR A 304 -15.03 -23.89 4.94
C TYR A 304 -14.56 -22.45 5.09
N ILE A 305 -13.34 -22.22 4.62
CA ILE A 305 -12.70 -20.92 4.45
C ILE A 305 -12.34 -20.79 2.98
N TYR A 306 -12.91 -19.79 2.32
CA TYR A 306 -12.62 -19.47 0.91
C TYR A 306 -11.66 -18.31 0.88
N SER A 307 -10.45 -18.55 0.41
CA SER A 307 -9.38 -17.57 0.28
C SER A 307 -9.27 -17.12 -1.16
N PHE A 308 -9.45 -15.83 -1.42
CA PHE A 308 -9.39 -15.27 -2.77
C PHE A 308 -8.10 -14.48 -2.96
N ASP A 309 -7.40 -14.76 -4.05
CA ASP A 309 -6.16 -14.07 -4.39
C ASP A 309 -6.13 -13.60 -5.83
N TYR A 310 -5.41 -12.49 -6.05
CA TYR A 310 -5.16 -11.98 -7.37
C TYR A 310 -3.85 -12.54 -7.93
N ASN A 311 -3.93 -13.27 -9.04
CA ASN A 311 -2.76 -13.71 -9.77
C ASN A 311 -2.40 -12.68 -10.86
N TYR A 312 -1.36 -11.90 -10.57
CA TYR A 312 -0.81 -10.87 -11.46
C TYR A 312 -0.19 -11.44 -12.75
N ASN A 313 0.17 -12.73 -12.80
CA ASN A 313 0.75 -13.32 -14.00
C ASN A 313 -0.32 -13.66 -15.05
N THR A 314 -1.52 -14.00 -14.58
CA THR A 314 -2.63 -14.45 -15.44
C THR A 314 -3.79 -13.45 -15.50
N ASP A 315 -3.65 -12.30 -14.82
CA ASP A 315 -4.71 -11.32 -14.58
C ASP A 315 -6.02 -12.04 -14.19
N SER A 316 -5.98 -12.80 -13.09
CA SER A 316 -7.12 -13.62 -12.67
C SER A 316 -7.29 -13.72 -11.17
N VAL A 317 -8.54 -13.80 -10.71
CA VAL A 317 -8.88 -14.18 -9.33
C VAL A 317 -8.86 -15.70 -9.21
N ILE A 318 -8.11 -16.19 -8.22
CA ILE A 318 -8.00 -17.59 -7.79
C ILE A 318 -8.75 -17.73 -6.47
N VAL A 319 -9.35 -18.90 -6.25
CA VAL A 319 -9.93 -19.27 -4.95
C VAL A 319 -9.32 -20.58 -4.45
N ASP A 320 -8.81 -20.54 -3.23
CA ASP A 320 -8.40 -21.71 -2.47
C ASP A 320 -9.44 -22.02 -1.40
N VAL A 321 -9.81 -23.29 -1.27
CA VAL A 321 -10.85 -23.74 -0.34
C VAL A 321 -10.23 -24.61 0.75
N PHE A 322 -10.37 -24.18 1.99
CA PHE A 322 -9.84 -24.87 3.15
C PHE A 322 -10.98 -25.38 4.03
N LYS A 323 -10.95 -26.65 4.42
CA LYS A 323 -11.92 -27.22 5.37
C LYS A 323 -11.59 -26.76 6.78
N LYS A 324 -12.61 -26.38 7.56
CA LYS A 324 -12.44 -26.06 8.98
C LYS A 324 -12.36 -27.32 9.86
N PRO A 325 -11.64 -27.26 10.98
CA PRO A 325 -10.67 -26.22 11.33
C PRO A 325 -9.39 -26.32 10.49
N ILE A 326 -8.73 -25.18 10.21
CA ILE A 326 -7.43 -25.15 9.52
C ILE A 326 -6.26 -25.48 10.45
N PHE A 327 -6.50 -25.64 11.77
CA PHE A 327 -5.45 -25.63 12.79
C PHE A 327 -4.35 -26.67 12.58
N HIS A 328 -3.26 -26.23 11.96
CA HIS A 328 -1.91 -26.71 12.24
C HIS A 328 -1.21 -25.58 12.99
N VAL A 329 -1.07 -25.73 14.31
CA VAL A 329 -0.28 -24.81 15.12
C VAL A 329 1.17 -25.18 14.87
N GLU A 330 1.90 -24.33 14.15
CA GLU A 330 3.35 -24.43 14.11
C GLU A 330 3.89 -24.06 15.50
N SER A 331 4.94 -24.75 15.96
CA SER A 331 5.55 -24.32 17.22
C SER A 331 6.10 -22.91 17.06
N VAL A 332 5.88 -22.07 18.06
CA VAL A 332 6.38 -20.69 18.11
C VAL A 332 7.89 -20.65 17.83
N ASP A 333 8.64 -21.61 18.39
CA ASP A 333 10.08 -21.75 18.14
C ASP A 333 10.42 -22.05 16.68
N SER A 334 9.63 -22.88 15.99
CA SER A 334 9.81 -23.14 14.56
C SER A 334 9.62 -21.87 13.76
N ILE A 335 8.56 -21.11 14.04
CA ILE A 335 8.29 -19.83 13.39
C ILE A 335 9.44 -18.85 13.62
N LYS A 336 9.86 -18.67 14.88
CA LYS A 336 11.00 -17.81 15.25
C LYS A 336 12.27 -18.22 14.51
N ASN A 337 12.58 -19.52 14.46
CA ASN A 337 13.74 -20.04 13.75
C ASN A 337 13.69 -19.74 12.24
N ILE A 338 12.52 -19.88 11.60
CA ILE A 338 12.33 -19.52 10.18
C ILE A 338 12.53 -18.02 9.99
N MET A 339 11.92 -17.19 10.85
CA MET A 339 12.06 -15.74 10.79
C MET A 339 13.52 -15.29 10.98
N ILE A 340 14.24 -15.88 11.94
CA ILE A 340 15.66 -15.63 12.18
C ILE A 340 16.47 -16.04 10.94
N ARG A 341 16.29 -17.25 10.42
CA ARG A 341 17.01 -17.71 9.22
C ARG A 341 16.79 -16.83 8.00
N ILE A 342 15.56 -16.35 7.78
CA ILE A 342 15.26 -15.44 6.66
C ILE A 342 15.89 -14.07 6.89
N LYS A 343 15.79 -13.54 8.11
CA LYS A 343 16.42 -12.28 8.49
C LYS A 343 17.94 -12.36 8.32
N GLU A 344 18.58 -13.38 8.88
CA GLU A 344 20.00 -13.64 8.74
C GLU A 344 20.40 -13.85 7.28
N LYS A 345 19.66 -14.64 6.50
CA LYS A 345 19.92 -14.81 5.07
C LYS A 345 19.82 -13.48 4.32
N ASN A 346 18.82 -12.66 4.60
CA ASN A 346 18.64 -11.37 3.92
C ASN A 346 19.67 -10.34 4.39
N GLU A 347 20.03 -10.31 5.67
CA GLU A 347 21.09 -9.48 6.24
C GLU A 347 22.47 -9.93 5.76
N GLN A 348 22.69 -11.24 5.61
CA GLN A 348 23.86 -11.82 4.97
C GLN A 348 23.86 -11.48 3.48
N MET A 349 22.75 -11.56 2.75
CA MET A 349 22.70 -11.10 1.35
C MET A 349 23.00 -9.60 1.24
N LEU A 350 22.50 -8.77 2.17
CA LEU A 350 22.80 -7.34 2.26
C LEU A 350 24.25 -7.07 2.75
N GLY A 351 24.84 -8.01 3.50
CA GLY A 351 26.21 -7.97 4.03
C GLY A 351 27.26 -8.58 3.09
N GLU A 352 26.88 -9.54 2.26
CA GLU A 352 27.63 -10.27 1.22
C GLU A 352 27.47 -9.60 -0.15
N GLU A 353 26.48 -8.72 -0.33
CA GLU A 353 26.53 -7.63 -1.32
C GLU A 353 27.72 -6.67 -1.05
N LYS A 354 28.52 -6.88 0.00
CA LYS A 354 29.88 -6.33 0.09
C LYS A 354 30.91 -7.01 -0.83
N CYS A 355 30.64 -8.16 -1.47
CA CYS A 355 31.65 -8.80 -2.34
C CYS A 355 31.19 -9.88 -3.35
N ILE A 356 29.89 -10.08 -3.64
CA ILE A 356 29.47 -11.16 -4.57
C ILE A 356 28.94 -10.63 -5.92
N LYS A 357 29.89 -10.57 -6.87
CA LYS A 357 29.78 -11.02 -8.27
C LYS A 357 28.42 -10.83 -8.99
N THR A 358 28.16 -9.63 -9.51
CA THR A 358 27.38 -9.44 -10.75
C THR A 358 28.18 -9.85 -11.99
N THR A 359 28.68 -11.09 -12.01
CA THR A 359 29.36 -11.66 -13.20
C THR A 359 28.61 -12.83 -13.84
N LYS A 360 27.40 -13.18 -13.40
CA LYS A 360 26.63 -14.24 -14.08
C LYS A 360 25.19 -13.81 -14.36
N ASN A 361 24.89 -13.80 -15.66
CA ASN A 361 23.57 -13.68 -16.31
C ASN A 361 22.97 -12.30 -16.53
N ILE A 362 23.73 -11.38 -17.14
CA ILE A 362 23.15 -10.28 -17.92
C ILE A 362 23.84 -10.22 -19.29
N GLU A 363 23.76 -11.30 -20.06
CA GLU A 363 24.18 -11.26 -21.46
C GLU A 363 23.02 -10.95 -22.43
N ASN A 364 21.76 -11.10 -22.03
CA ASN A 364 20.62 -10.96 -22.96
C ASN A 364 19.46 -10.13 -22.40
N ASN A 365 19.70 -8.87 -22.07
CA ASN A 365 18.59 -7.92 -21.90
C ASN A 365 18.50 -7.03 -23.15
N SER A 366 17.68 -7.48 -24.12
CA SER A 366 17.52 -6.91 -25.47
C SER A 366 17.11 -5.42 -25.51
N LYS A 367 16.66 -4.86 -24.39
CA LYS A 367 16.32 -3.44 -24.27
C LYS A 367 17.54 -2.50 -24.23
N PHE A 368 18.77 -3.02 -24.10
CA PHE A 368 20.00 -2.22 -23.94
C PHE A 368 21.01 -2.35 -25.08
N GLU A 369 20.66 -3.04 -26.19
CA GLU A 369 21.53 -3.10 -27.37
C GLU A 369 21.79 -1.73 -28.03
N TYR A 370 20.88 -0.76 -27.87
CA TYR A 370 20.95 0.55 -28.53
C TYR A 370 22.19 1.35 -28.17
N PHE A 371 22.58 1.23 -26.92
CA PHE A 371 23.74 1.85 -26.33
C PHE A 371 25.04 1.33 -27.01
N ARG A 372 25.12 0.03 -27.32
CA ARG A 372 26.25 -0.57 -28.06
C ARG A 372 26.43 0.03 -29.47
N LYS A 373 25.40 0.68 -30.03
CA LYS A 373 25.42 1.24 -31.39
C LYS A 373 25.78 2.73 -31.44
N LEU A 374 25.84 3.42 -30.30
CA LEU A 374 26.15 4.86 -30.26
C LEU A 374 27.65 5.10 -30.33
N ASN A 375 28.09 5.76 -31.41
CA ASN A 375 29.47 6.21 -31.57
C ASN A 375 29.60 7.63 -30.98
N ILE A 376 30.05 7.74 -29.73
CA ILE A 376 30.17 9.03 -29.04
C ILE A 376 31.57 9.59 -29.33
N PRO A 377 31.70 10.78 -29.97
CA PRO A 377 33.00 11.40 -30.21
C PRO A 377 33.74 11.67 -28.89
N ASP A 378 35.07 11.56 -28.87
CA ASP A 378 35.89 11.79 -27.65
C ASP A 378 35.71 13.19 -27.03
N SER A 379 35.27 14.16 -27.83
CA SER A 379 34.94 15.52 -27.40
C SER A 379 33.56 15.68 -26.77
N SER A 380 32.81 14.58 -26.65
CA SER A 380 31.43 14.53 -26.16
C SER A 380 31.29 13.64 -24.93
N PHE A 381 30.42 14.05 -24.01
CA PHE A 381 30.04 13.25 -22.86
C PHE A 381 28.54 13.38 -22.59
N PHE A 382 28.00 12.43 -21.83
CA PHE A 382 26.65 12.54 -21.30
C PHE A 382 26.68 12.71 -19.80
N ALA A 383 25.75 13.48 -19.24
CA ALA A 383 25.52 13.60 -17.81
C ALA A 383 24.09 13.14 -17.50
N ILE A 384 23.95 12.23 -16.55
CA ILE A 384 22.67 11.90 -15.92
C ILE A 384 22.58 12.73 -14.65
N CYS A 385 21.59 13.61 -14.59
CA CYS A 385 21.44 14.56 -13.50
C CYS A 385 20.25 14.18 -12.62
N LEU A 386 20.53 13.95 -11.34
CA LEU A 386 19.57 13.57 -10.30
C LEU A 386 19.41 14.72 -9.30
N TYR A 387 18.24 15.36 -9.31
CA TYR A 387 17.91 16.42 -8.34
C TYR A 387 17.51 15.79 -6.99
N ASN A 388 17.66 16.54 -5.89
CA ASN A 388 17.25 16.05 -4.56
C ASN A 388 15.71 16.00 -4.41
N ASN A 389 15.00 16.74 -5.27
CA ASN A 389 13.56 16.99 -5.13
C ASN A 389 12.70 16.11 -6.06
N VAL A 390 13.31 15.19 -6.80
CA VAL A 390 12.57 14.25 -7.68
C VAL A 390 11.92 13.13 -6.89
N CYS A 391 10.94 12.48 -7.53
CA CYS A 391 10.34 11.26 -7.03
C CYS A 391 11.40 10.20 -6.65
N ASN A 392 11.41 9.76 -5.38
CA ASN A 392 12.36 8.77 -4.84
C ASN A 392 12.38 7.45 -5.63
N SER A 393 11.25 7.01 -6.18
CA SER A 393 11.22 5.78 -6.98
C SER A 393 11.97 5.96 -8.30
N CYS A 394 11.87 7.13 -8.94
CA CYS A 394 12.62 7.46 -10.14
C CYS A 394 14.13 7.57 -9.83
N TYR A 395 14.48 8.24 -8.73
CA TYR A 395 15.86 8.36 -8.26
C TYR A 395 16.51 6.99 -8.02
N ASN A 396 15.87 6.15 -7.20
CA ASN A 396 16.39 4.81 -6.86
C ASN A 396 16.44 3.89 -8.08
N TYR A 397 15.46 3.99 -8.99
CA TYR A 397 15.47 3.22 -10.23
C TYR A 397 16.67 3.55 -11.11
N VAL A 398 17.04 4.83 -11.24
CA VAL A 398 18.18 5.27 -12.07
C VAL A 398 19.49 4.70 -11.51
N LEU A 399 19.71 4.80 -10.20
CA LEU A 399 20.89 4.23 -9.55
C LEU A 399 20.95 2.71 -9.73
N LYS A 400 19.82 2.03 -9.52
CA LYS A 400 19.72 0.59 -9.75
C LYS A 400 19.99 0.21 -11.22
N ASN A 401 19.51 1.00 -12.18
CA ASN A 401 19.78 0.78 -13.60
C ASN A 401 21.26 0.93 -13.94
N LEU A 402 21.93 1.96 -13.40
CA LEU A 402 23.36 2.18 -13.56
C LEU A 402 24.17 1.03 -12.95
N SER A 403 23.77 0.55 -11.78
CA SER A 403 24.41 -0.58 -11.10
C SER A 403 24.33 -1.86 -11.92
N ILE A 404 23.12 -2.22 -12.37
CA ILE A 404 22.87 -3.40 -13.22
C ILE A 404 23.73 -3.37 -14.49
N ASN A 405 23.94 -2.19 -15.07
CA ASN A 405 24.65 -2.00 -16.33
C ASN A 405 26.05 -1.40 -16.16
N TYR A 406 26.64 -1.50 -14.97
CA TYR A 406 27.90 -0.83 -14.60
C TYR A 406 29.03 -1.09 -15.62
N ASN A 407 29.19 -2.34 -16.06
CA ASN A 407 30.23 -2.74 -17.01
C ASN A 407 30.09 -2.09 -18.39
N TYR A 408 28.88 -1.68 -18.75
CA TYR A 408 28.59 -0.95 -19.96
C TYR A 408 28.88 0.54 -19.73
N TYR A 409 28.24 1.16 -18.74
CA TYR A 409 28.37 2.60 -18.46
C TYR A 409 29.82 3.04 -18.19
N LYS A 410 30.66 2.18 -17.59
CA LYS A 410 32.08 2.50 -17.33
C LYS A 410 32.91 2.69 -18.60
N LYS A 411 32.48 2.17 -19.76
CA LYS A 411 33.21 2.27 -21.03
C LYS A 411 32.91 3.57 -21.80
N TYR A 412 31.80 4.23 -21.51
CA TYR A 412 31.36 5.44 -22.21
C TYR A 412 31.54 6.67 -21.33
N PRO A 413 31.78 7.87 -21.89
CA PRO A 413 31.93 9.12 -21.15
C PRO A 413 30.59 9.58 -20.55
N ILE A 414 30.04 8.80 -19.61
CA ILE A 414 28.79 9.06 -18.92
C ILE A 414 29.11 9.47 -17.49
N TYR A 415 28.70 10.67 -17.12
CA TYR A 415 28.80 11.25 -15.79
C TYR A 415 27.47 11.14 -15.06
N LEU A 416 27.53 10.95 -13.76
CA LEU A 416 26.39 10.98 -12.87
C LEU A 416 26.53 12.21 -11.97
N ILE A 417 25.63 13.16 -12.11
CA ILE A 417 25.56 14.36 -11.25
C ILE A 417 24.43 14.13 -10.26
N ILE A 418 24.76 14.10 -8.97
CA ILE A 418 23.78 13.90 -7.89
C ILE A 418 23.76 15.14 -7.03
N GLN A 419 22.59 15.76 -6.96
CA GLN A 419 22.39 16.95 -6.15
C GLN A 419 21.93 16.56 -4.73
N GLY A 420 22.52 17.20 -3.73
CA GLY A 420 22.03 17.10 -2.35
C GLY A 420 23.03 17.61 -1.33
N ASP A 421 22.51 18.16 -0.26
CA ASP A 421 23.26 18.79 0.83
C ASP A 421 24.03 17.78 1.70
N ASN A 422 23.51 16.57 1.87
CA ASN A 422 24.13 15.52 2.67
C ASN A 422 24.99 14.57 1.83
N THR A 423 26.22 14.99 1.55
CA THR A 423 27.22 14.20 0.79
C THR A 423 27.49 12.81 1.38
N ASN A 424 27.47 12.67 2.71
CA ASN A 424 27.67 11.38 3.38
C ASN A 424 26.51 10.41 3.13
N GLN A 425 25.28 10.91 3.15
CA GLN A 425 24.09 10.12 2.82
C GLN A 425 24.11 9.66 1.35
N ILE A 426 24.50 10.55 0.43
CA ILE A 426 24.63 10.22 -1.00
C ILE A 426 25.70 9.15 -1.21
N ARG A 427 26.87 9.31 -0.58
CA ARG A 427 27.95 8.30 -0.64
C ARG A 427 27.51 6.95 -0.07
N TYR A 428 26.76 6.95 1.03
CA TYR A 428 26.19 5.74 1.59
C TYR A 428 25.20 5.08 0.62
N GLN A 429 24.33 5.85 -0.03
CA GLN A 429 23.38 5.34 -0.99
C GLN A 429 24.06 4.77 -2.24
N LEU A 430 25.07 5.45 -2.78
CA LEU A 430 25.91 4.95 -3.87
C LEU A 430 26.59 3.63 -3.50
N LYS A 431 27.02 3.50 -2.24
CA LYS A 431 27.60 2.28 -1.72
C LYS A 431 26.58 1.14 -1.65
N MET A 432 25.36 1.42 -1.18
CA MET A 432 24.26 0.45 -1.15
C MET A 432 23.87 -0.05 -2.54
N GLU A 433 23.96 0.81 -3.56
CA GLU A 433 23.65 0.44 -4.96
C GLU A 433 24.85 -0.17 -5.70
N GLY A 434 25.99 -0.43 -5.04
CA GLY A 434 27.17 -1.00 -5.71
C GLY A 434 27.91 -0.04 -6.66
N LEU A 435 27.65 1.27 -6.56
CA LEU A 435 28.21 2.32 -7.41
C LEU A 435 29.42 3.05 -6.80
N SER A 436 29.95 2.58 -5.66
CA SER A 436 31.11 3.18 -4.96
C SER A 436 32.33 3.42 -5.85
N ASN A 437 32.54 2.54 -6.85
CA ASN A 437 33.70 2.57 -7.74
C ASN A 437 33.39 3.22 -9.12
N PHE A 438 32.21 3.80 -9.30
CA PHE A 438 31.87 4.48 -10.54
C PHE A 438 32.69 5.77 -10.65
N LYS A 439 33.64 5.80 -11.59
CA LYS A 439 34.69 6.86 -11.66
C LYS A 439 34.16 8.26 -11.99
N ARG A 440 32.95 8.38 -12.52
CA ARG A 440 32.40 9.63 -13.08
C ARG A 440 31.18 10.11 -12.30
N ILE A 441 31.26 10.10 -10.96
CA ILE A 441 30.22 10.69 -10.09
C ILE A 441 30.66 12.07 -9.62
N TYR A 442 29.78 13.05 -9.75
CA TYR A 442 29.90 14.36 -9.14
C TYR A 442 28.72 14.58 -8.19
N ILE A 443 29.03 14.92 -6.93
CA ILE A 443 28.01 15.27 -5.94
C ILE A 443 27.93 16.80 -5.88
N ASP A 444 26.85 17.35 -6.41
CA ASP A 444 26.57 18.78 -6.38
C ASP A 444 25.91 19.18 -5.05
N SER A 445 26.74 19.37 -4.03
CA SER A 445 26.28 19.78 -2.70
C SER A 445 25.97 21.27 -2.58
N LEU A 446 26.32 22.05 -3.60
CA LEU A 446 26.12 23.50 -3.65
C LEU A 446 24.92 23.90 -4.53
N PHE A 447 24.20 22.90 -5.06
CA PHE A 447 23.01 23.09 -5.90
C PHE A 447 23.32 23.98 -7.13
N GLN A 448 24.55 23.92 -7.63
CA GLN A 448 24.99 24.76 -8.75
C GLN A 448 24.27 24.38 -10.03
N TYR A 449 24.06 23.09 -10.28
CA TYR A 449 23.37 22.61 -11.47
C TYR A 449 21.92 23.09 -11.53
N GLU A 450 21.22 23.09 -10.39
CA GLU A 450 19.84 23.58 -10.30
C GLU A 450 19.70 25.04 -10.70
N ARG A 451 20.70 25.88 -10.36
CA ARG A 451 20.70 27.32 -10.65
C ARG A 451 20.83 27.63 -12.13
N TYR A 452 21.48 26.76 -12.90
CA TYR A 452 21.70 26.94 -14.33
C TYR A 452 20.74 26.12 -15.20
N ASP A 453 19.85 25.35 -14.57
CA ASP A 453 18.84 24.54 -15.24
C ASP A 453 17.60 25.38 -15.56
N PRO A 454 17.30 25.63 -16.85
CA PRO A 454 16.26 26.57 -17.27
C PRO A 454 14.83 26.04 -17.08
N TYR A 455 14.67 24.78 -16.63
CA TYR A 455 13.36 24.16 -16.50
C TYR A 455 12.74 24.38 -15.11
N PRO A 456 11.45 24.78 -15.04
CA PRO A 456 10.75 25.03 -13.79
C PRO A 456 10.44 23.75 -13.00
N GLU A 457 10.19 22.64 -13.69
CA GLU A 457 10.02 21.32 -13.06
C GLU A 457 11.35 20.56 -13.04
N LYS A 458 11.81 20.23 -11.82
CA LYS A 458 13.04 19.45 -11.63
C LYS A 458 12.73 17.96 -11.76
N SER A 459 13.17 17.37 -12.87
CA SER A 459 13.06 15.94 -13.18
C SER A 459 14.44 15.33 -13.46
N THR A 460 14.62 14.01 -13.36
CA THR A 460 15.88 13.38 -13.76
C THR A 460 16.14 13.67 -15.24
N ARG A 461 17.35 14.09 -15.60
CA ARG A 461 17.69 14.50 -16.98
C ARG A 461 18.86 13.70 -17.53
N LEU A 462 18.86 13.54 -18.85
CA LEU A 462 20.02 13.10 -19.62
C LEU A 462 20.46 14.28 -20.50
N VAL A 463 21.69 14.73 -20.28
CA VAL A 463 22.29 15.87 -20.97
C VAL A 463 23.47 15.38 -21.80
N GLY A 464 23.51 15.71 -23.09
CA GLY A 464 24.65 15.49 -23.96
C GLY A 464 25.41 16.79 -24.16
N VAL A 465 26.71 16.75 -23.92
CA VAL A 465 27.63 17.89 -24.02
C VAL A 465 28.72 17.58 -25.03
N ASN A 466 29.00 18.51 -25.94
CA ASN A 466 30.09 18.42 -26.93
C ASN A 466 30.79 19.77 -27.02
N LYS A 467 32.13 19.79 -26.89
CA LYS A 467 32.94 21.04 -26.92
C LYS A 467 32.35 22.14 -26.00
N ASN A 468 31.98 21.75 -24.78
CA ASN A 468 31.37 22.62 -23.76
C ASN A 468 30.00 23.23 -24.12
N LYS A 469 29.31 22.69 -25.13
CA LYS A 469 27.93 23.07 -25.48
C LYS A 469 26.99 21.90 -25.27
N ILE A 470 25.85 22.16 -24.64
CA ILE A 470 24.74 21.20 -24.55
C ILE A 470 24.15 21.05 -25.96
N PHE A 471 24.16 19.83 -26.49
CA PHE A 471 23.52 19.50 -27.77
C PHE A 471 22.28 18.63 -27.59
N PHE A 472 22.08 18.11 -26.39
CA PHE A 472 20.98 17.22 -26.06
C PHE A 472 20.58 17.45 -24.61
N ASP A 473 19.29 17.64 -24.34
CA ASP A 473 18.77 17.75 -22.98
C ASP A 473 17.31 17.30 -22.95
N LYS A 474 17.04 16.22 -22.20
CA LYS A 474 15.71 15.60 -22.12
C LYS A 474 15.49 14.95 -20.76
N ASN A 475 14.21 14.83 -20.38
CA ASN A 475 13.79 14.04 -19.23
C ASN A 475 14.18 12.58 -19.42
N TYR A 476 14.89 12.05 -18.43
CA TYR A 476 15.26 10.65 -18.37
C TYR A 476 14.11 9.86 -17.75
N LEU A 477 13.11 9.55 -18.58
CA LEU A 477 11.99 8.66 -18.21
C LEU A 477 12.29 7.24 -18.71
N PRO A 478 12.39 6.24 -17.81
CA PRO A 478 12.77 4.86 -18.17
C PRO A 478 11.87 4.14 -19.20
N GLY A 479 10.66 4.67 -19.47
CA GLY A 479 9.75 4.14 -20.49
C GLY A 479 9.95 4.69 -21.91
N PHE A 480 10.74 5.78 -22.07
CA PHE A 480 10.90 6.52 -23.34
C PHE A 480 12.30 6.41 -23.94
N GLN A 481 13.07 5.40 -23.54
CA GLN A 481 14.46 5.23 -23.96
C GLN A 481 14.58 5.07 -25.49
N LYS A 482 13.64 4.36 -26.15
CA LYS A 482 13.68 4.14 -27.60
C LYS A 482 13.65 5.46 -28.41
N ASP A 483 12.64 6.30 -28.17
CA ASP A 483 12.46 7.58 -28.87
C ASP A 483 13.57 8.60 -28.56
N LEU A 484 14.09 8.54 -27.33
CA LEU A 484 15.22 9.35 -26.88
C LEU A 484 16.49 9.06 -27.68
N PHE A 485 16.77 7.78 -27.93
CA PHE A 485 18.00 7.30 -28.57
C PHE A 485 17.94 7.29 -30.10
N GLU A 486 16.78 7.06 -30.71
CA GLU A 486 16.60 7.23 -32.16
C GLU A 486 16.83 8.69 -32.60
N ASN A 487 16.38 9.65 -31.80
CA ASN A 487 16.68 11.06 -32.00
C ASN A 487 18.17 11.40 -31.81
N LEU A 488 18.85 10.70 -30.89
CA LEU A 488 20.26 10.90 -30.57
C LEU A 488 21.19 10.40 -31.68
N ASP A 489 20.89 9.24 -32.26
CA ASP A 489 21.63 8.68 -33.39
C ASP A 489 21.48 9.54 -34.67
N SER A 490 20.29 10.10 -34.88
CA SER A 490 20.03 11.13 -35.91
C SER A 490 20.85 12.40 -35.69
N LEU A 491 20.89 12.91 -34.46
CA LEU A 491 21.66 14.13 -34.10
C LEU A 491 23.17 13.95 -34.22
N LEU A 492 23.68 12.74 -33.94
CA LEU A 492 25.10 12.40 -34.05
C LEU A 492 25.54 12.11 -35.50
N LYS A 493 24.63 11.70 -36.39
CA LYS A 493 24.91 11.46 -37.82
C LYS A 493 24.81 12.72 -38.69
N ASN A 494 24.08 13.74 -38.25
CA ASN A 494 23.87 15.00 -38.98
C ASN A 494 24.85 16.13 -38.58
N ARG A 495 25.98 15.78 -37.95
CA ARG A 495 27.08 16.67 -37.57
C ARG A 495 28.40 15.94 -37.76
#